data_AF-A0A8S0RCX8-F1
#
_entry.id   AF-A0A8S0RCX8-F1
#
_cell.length_a   1.000
_cell.length_b   1.000
_cell.length_c   1.000
_cell.angle_alpha   90.00
_cell.angle_beta   90.00
_cell.angle_gamma   90.00
#
_symmetry.space_group_name_H-M   'P 1'
#
loop_
_entity.id
_entity.type
_entity.pdbx_description
1 polymer ?
#
loop_
_entity_poly.entity_id
_entity_poly.type
_entity_poly.pdbx_seq_one_letter_code
_entity_poly.pdbx_strand_id
1 'polypeptide(L)'
;MASFCAIAAATGIPHSSSFCSKKSPFSKKKFTCKAKNGDHRPEITSKNGENSPGTLDRRDVLLGLGGLYSTSLAVNPMALANPALPDFKDCVDATQPNDTPINCCPPATANIEDYVPSATTVRTRIAAQSVTVDSDYYSRYSAAIQKMRNLSPADPRNFRQQANVHCAYCDGGYTQKGNSNLLYEIHSSWLFFPWHRWYVYFFEKICQNLIDDDTFALPFWNWDAPEGMQIPPMYNSVVTSPLYDCLRNPDHLPPSVINLDWSNDDVTVDPDVQIKYNLAIMHSQMITQSKTPTDFFGNPYRAGDDITTLEGA
;
A
#
# COMPACT_ATOMS: atom_id res chain seq x y z
N MET A 1 -20.87 38.79 -15.49
CA MET A 1 -20.64 40.20 -15.12
C MET A 1 -19.38 40.26 -14.30
N ALA A 2 -18.45 41.11 -14.71
CA ALA A 2 -17.15 41.30 -14.06
C ALA A 2 -17.30 41.82 -12.63
N SER A 3 -16.37 41.47 -11.74
CA SER A 3 -16.09 42.29 -10.56
C SER A 3 -14.59 42.30 -10.29
N PHE A 4 -14.03 43.50 -10.31
CA PHE A 4 -12.64 43.86 -10.08
C PHE A 4 -12.44 44.29 -8.61
N CYS A 5 -11.31 43.86 -8.04
CA CYS A 5 -10.37 44.59 -7.16
C CYS A 5 -10.87 45.40 -5.94
N ALA A 6 -10.29 45.10 -4.77
CA ALA A 6 -9.74 46.14 -3.87
C ALA A 6 -8.70 45.56 -2.90
N ILE A 7 -7.51 46.19 -2.89
CA ILE A 7 -6.37 45.96 -2.00
C ILE A 7 -6.51 46.88 -0.79
N ALA A 8 -6.14 46.41 0.41
CA ALA A 8 -5.76 47.27 1.51
C ALA A 8 -4.44 46.79 2.13
N ALA A 9 -3.44 47.66 2.12
CA ALA A 9 -2.12 47.47 2.70
C ALA A 9 -2.10 47.99 4.14
N ALA A 10 -1.29 47.35 5.00
CA ALA A 10 -0.81 47.96 6.25
C ALA A 10 0.65 47.57 6.51
N THR A 11 1.47 48.62 6.62
CA THR A 11 2.84 48.77 7.14
C THR A 11 2.93 48.40 8.64
N GLY A 12 4.01 47.99 9.32
CA GLY A 12 5.42 47.73 9.02
C GLY A 12 6.23 47.60 10.35
N ILE A 13 7.24 46.70 10.39
CA ILE A 13 8.58 46.77 11.06
C ILE A 13 8.66 46.80 12.62
N PRO A 14 9.72 46.30 13.35
CA PRO A 14 11.03 45.74 12.94
C PRO A 14 11.46 44.36 13.52
N HIS A 15 12.56 43.88 12.93
CA HIS A 15 13.50 42.81 13.27
C HIS A 15 13.90 42.61 14.75
N SER A 16 14.22 41.36 15.09
CA SER A 16 15.53 41.04 15.68
C SER A 16 15.94 39.59 15.39
N SER A 17 17.17 39.43 14.92
CA SER A 17 17.82 38.17 14.59
C SER A 17 18.71 37.74 15.76
N SER A 18 18.75 36.44 16.05
CA SER A 18 19.86 35.87 16.81
C SER A 18 20.11 34.45 16.34
N PHE A 19 21.17 34.33 15.54
CA PHE A 19 21.83 33.07 15.23
C PHE A 19 22.54 32.55 16.48
N CYS A 20 22.30 31.30 16.85
CA CYS A 20 23.22 30.57 17.72
C CYS A 20 23.49 29.18 17.14
N SER A 21 24.61 29.09 16.43
CA SER A 21 25.21 27.85 15.95
C SER A 21 25.84 27.10 17.13
N LYS A 22 25.37 25.88 17.42
CA LYS A 22 26.16 24.89 18.16
C LYS A 22 26.17 23.57 17.41
N LYS A 23 27.30 23.32 16.74
CA LYS A 23 27.67 22.03 16.15
C LYS A 23 27.93 21.03 17.28
N SER A 24 27.27 19.87 17.23
CA SER A 24 27.61 18.68 18.02
C SER A 24 28.35 17.67 17.12
N PRO A 25 29.43 17.02 17.58
CA PRO A 25 30.19 16.10 16.75
C PRO A 25 29.52 14.71 16.70
N PHE A 26 29.19 14.27 15.49
CA PHE A 26 28.76 12.90 15.20
C PHE A 26 29.92 11.90 15.40
N SER A 27 29.76 10.98 16.36
CA SER A 27 30.61 9.80 16.52
C SER A 27 30.17 8.70 15.56
N LYS A 28 30.99 8.41 14.54
CA LYS A 28 30.76 7.29 13.60
C LYS A 28 31.19 5.97 14.24
N LYS A 29 30.25 5.21 14.81
CA LYS A 29 30.50 3.78 15.12
C LYS A 29 30.18 2.94 13.88
N LYS A 30 31.23 2.41 13.24
CA LYS A 30 31.13 1.37 12.20
C LYS A 30 30.76 0.04 12.86
N PHE A 31 29.60 -0.52 12.54
CA PHE A 31 29.30 -1.92 12.81
C PHE A 31 29.71 -2.76 11.60
N THR A 32 30.59 -3.73 11.82
CA THR A 32 31.04 -4.69 10.80
C THR A 32 30.42 -6.04 11.14
N CYS A 33 29.50 -6.52 10.32
CA CYS A 33 28.99 -7.89 10.41
C CYS A 33 29.98 -8.83 9.71
N LYS A 34 30.80 -9.54 10.49
CA LYS A 34 31.55 -10.69 9.97
C LYS A 34 30.62 -11.91 9.95
N ALA A 35 30.12 -12.29 8.79
CA ALA A 35 29.58 -13.62 8.56
C ALA A 35 30.74 -14.62 8.52
N LYS A 36 30.78 -15.59 9.44
CA LYS A 36 31.67 -16.74 9.32
C LYS A 36 31.01 -17.74 8.38
N ASN A 37 31.56 -17.88 7.17
CA ASN A 37 31.38 -19.08 6.37
C ASN A 37 32.04 -20.25 7.09
N GLY A 38 31.29 -21.33 7.28
CA GLY A 38 31.77 -22.58 7.86
C GLY A 38 30.92 -23.73 7.34
N ASP A 39 31.26 -24.21 6.15
CA ASP A 39 30.86 -25.52 5.65
C ASP A 39 31.42 -26.58 6.60
N HIS A 40 30.58 -27.19 7.43
CA HIS A 40 30.87 -28.51 8.01
C HIS A 40 29.59 -29.32 8.16
N ARG A 41 29.44 -30.27 7.25
CA ARG A 41 28.55 -31.42 7.34
C ARG A 41 29.02 -32.32 8.51
N PRO A 42 28.20 -32.61 9.53
CA PRO A 42 28.56 -33.60 10.53
C PRO A 42 28.10 -35.00 10.06
N GLU A 43 29.05 -35.92 9.95
CA GLU A 43 28.78 -37.35 9.97
C GLU A 43 28.15 -37.75 11.30
N ILE A 44 27.21 -38.69 11.23
CA ILE A 44 26.48 -39.25 12.37
C ILE A 44 27.40 -40.25 13.07
N THR A 45 27.78 -39.95 14.31
CA THR A 45 28.23 -40.97 15.27
C THR A 45 27.48 -40.83 16.59
N SER A 46 26.78 -41.90 16.94
CA SER A 46 25.95 -42.07 18.11
C SER A 46 26.80 -42.18 19.39
N LYS A 47 26.60 -41.28 20.37
CA LYS A 47 26.85 -41.56 21.80
C LYS A 47 25.87 -40.79 22.70
N ASN A 48 25.43 -41.50 23.74
CA ASN A 48 24.43 -41.13 24.74
C ASN A 48 24.86 -39.97 25.66
N GLY A 49 23.85 -39.20 26.10
CA GLY A 49 23.79 -38.60 27.44
C GLY A 49 24.23 -37.13 27.55
N GLU A 50 23.25 -36.23 27.63
CA GLU A 50 23.04 -35.25 28.73
C GLU A 50 22.05 -34.15 28.28
N ASN A 51 21.04 -33.92 29.12
CA ASN A 51 20.00 -32.91 28.91
C ASN A 51 20.56 -31.50 29.14
N SER A 52 20.51 -30.65 28.12
CA SER A 52 20.47 -29.20 28.26
C SER A 52 19.27 -28.65 27.47
N PRO A 53 18.46 -27.74 28.03
CA PRO A 53 17.32 -27.17 27.34
C PRO A 53 17.82 -26.18 26.29
N GLY A 54 17.98 -26.67 25.07
CA GLY A 54 18.33 -25.86 23.90
C GLY A 54 17.20 -24.88 23.60
N THR A 55 17.57 -23.60 23.52
CA THR A 55 16.74 -22.51 23.02
C THR A 55 16.14 -22.87 21.66
N LEU A 56 14.81 -22.95 21.59
CA LEU A 56 14.09 -23.14 20.33
C LEU A 56 14.21 -21.87 19.50
N ASP A 57 14.91 -21.94 18.37
CA ASP A 57 14.96 -20.85 17.39
C ASP A 57 13.61 -20.80 16.65
N ARG A 58 13.12 -19.61 16.33
CA ARG A 58 11.82 -19.40 15.67
C ARG A 58 11.74 -20.09 14.31
N ARG A 59 12.89 -20.39 13.71
CA ARG A 59 13.03 -21.16 12.47
C ARG A 59 12.78 -22.66 12.65
N ASP A 60 13.06 -23.21 13.83
CA ASP A 60 12.83 -24.63 14.14
C ASP A 60 11.35 -24.96 14.37
N VAL A 61 10.50 -23.93 14.52
CA VAL A 61 9.04 -24.07 14.62
C VAL A 61 8.38 -24.11 13.23
N LEU A 62 9.00 -23.52 12.20
CA LEU A 62 8.48 -23.50 10.83
C LEU A 62 9.06 -24.61 9.95
N LEU A 63 10.24 -25.11 10.29
CA LEU A 63 10.83 -26.30 9.68
C LEU A 63 10.63 -27.45 10.65
N GLY A 64 9.45 -28.07 10.57
CA GLY A 64 9.16 -29.31 11.28
C GLY A 64 10.35 -30.26 11.20
N LEU A 65 10.79 -30.67 12.39
CA LEU A 65 11.64 -31.82 12.69
C LEU A 65 12.14 -32.55 11.43
N GLY A 66 13.42 -32.34 11.12
CA GLY A 66 14.09 -32.93 9.97
C GLY A 66 13.79 -34.43 9.85
N GLY A 67 13.32 -34.82 8.67
CA GLY A 67 13.38 -36.17 8.14
C GLY A 67 12.41 -37.17 8.78
N LEU A 68 11.24 -37.31 8.17
CA LEU A 68 10.74 -38.56 7.58
C LEU A 68 9.27 -38.37 7.18
N TYR A 69 8.95 -38.81 5.97
CA TYR A 69 7.61 -38.90 5.41
C TYR A 69 6.64 -39.54 6.40
N SER A 70 5.78 -38.75 7.04
CA SER A 70 4.56 -39.27 7.66
C SER A 70 3.53 -38.17 7.87
N THR A 71 2.32 -38.46 7.40
CA THR A 71 1.11 -37.68 7.58
C THR A 71 0.71 -37.64 9.05
N SER A 72 1.06 -36.58 9.77
CA SER A 72 0.37 -36.19 11.00
C SER A 72 0.67 -34.72 11.31
N LEU A 73 -0.32 -33.87 11.07
CA LEU A 73 -0.40 -32.54 11.67
C LEU A 73 -0.53 -32.73 13.19
N ALA A 74 0.60 -32.89 13.88
CA ALA A 74 0.66 -32.70 15.31
C ALA A 74 0.42 -31.21 15.57
N VAL A 75 -0.85 -30.87 15.82
CA VAL A 75 -1.28 -29.54 16.25
C VAL A 75 -0.55 -29.22 17.53
N ASN A 76 0.45 -28.35 17.45
CA ASN A 76 1.04 -27.73 18.63
C ASN A 76 -0.01 -26.73 19.15
N PRO A 77 -0.60 -26.88 20.35
CA PRO A 77 -1.75 -26.06 20.79
C PRO A 77 -1.42 -24.58 21.03
N MET A 78 -0.14 -24.19 20.96
CA MET A 78 0.33 -22.86 21.38
C MET A 78 0.48 -21.84 20.25
N ALA A 79 -0.02 -22.13 19.04
CA ALA A 79 -0.07 -21.16 17.95
C ALA A 79 -1.30 -21.39 17.06
N LEU A 80 -2.51 -21.31 17.63
CA LEU A 80 -3.71 -21.15 16.81
C LEU A 80 -3.69 -19.74 16.21
N ALA A 81 -3.45 -19.65 14.90
CA ALA A 81 -3.72 -18.45 14.16
C ALA A 81 -5.24 -18.19 14.17
N ASN A 82 -5.65 -16.96 14.45
CA ASN A 82 -7.05 -16.54 14.42
C ASN A 82 -7.24 -15.42 13.37
N PRO A 83 -7.04 -15.71 12.07
CA PRO A 83 -7.09 -14.69 11.02
C PRO A 83 -8.50 -14.13 10.89
N ALA A 84 -8.63 -12.81 10.81
CA ALA A 84 -9.86 -12.21 10.32
C ALA A 84 -10.05 -12.61 8.85
N LEU A 85 -11.24 -13.08 8.51
CA LEU A 85 -11.62 -13.41 7.14
C LEU A 85 -12.95 -12.71 6.84
N PRO A 86 -13.13 -12.12 5.64
CA PRO A 86 -14.42 -11.58 5.25
C PRO A 86 -15.41 -12.71 4.90
N ASP A 87 -16.70 -12.44 5.06
CA ASP A 87 -17.75 -13.28 4.51
C ASP A 87 -18.10 -12.86 3.08
N PHE A 88 -17.46 -13.52 2.11
CA PHE A 88 -17.62 -13.19 0.69
C PHE A 88 -19.02 -13.52 0.12
N LYS A 89 -19.83 -14.31 0.84
CA LYS A 89 -21.17 -14.69 0.36
C LYS A 89 -22.20 -13.62 0.67
N ASP A 90 -22.01 -12.94 1.78
CA ASP A 90 -22.96 -11.97 2.34
C ASP A 90 -22.37 -10.57 2.24
N CYS A 91 -22.12 -10.13 1.00
CA CYS A 91 -21.80 -8.74 0.73
C CYS A 91 -23.02 -7.85 0.98
N VAL A 92 -22.80 -6.72 1.65
CA VAL A 92 -23.83 -5.73 1.98
C VAL A 92 -23.49 -4.38 1.36
N ASP A 93 -24.45 -3.45 1.40
CA ASP A 93 -24.19 -2.08 0.98
C ASP A 93 -23.11 -1.46 1.87
N ALA A 94 -22.09 -0.91 1.23
CA ALA A 94 -21.06 -0.11 1.87
C ALA A 94 -21.61 1.30 2.19
N THR A 95 -20.84 2.09 2.93
CA THR A 95 -21.25 3.43 3.39
C THR A 95 -20.27 4.48 2.89
N GLN A 96 -20.76 5.52 2.23
CA GLN A 96 -19.94 6.66 1.83
C GLN A 96 -19.54 7.53 3.05
N PRO A 97 -18.52 8.41 2.93
CA PRO A 97 -18.14 9.31 4.03
C PRO A 97 -19.24 10.25 4.54
N ASN A 98 -20.34 10.42 3.79
CA ASN A 98 -21.52 11.20 4.18
C ASN A 98 -22.67 10.31 4.68
N ASP A 99 -22.38 9.09 5.09
CA ASP A 99 -23.31 8.07 5.58
C ASP A 99 -24.36 7.59 4.55
N THR A 100 -24.16 7.87 3.26
CA THR A 100 -25.08 7.38 2.23
C THR A 100 -24.72 5.96 1.79
N PRO A 101 -25.70 5.02 1.73
CA PRO A 101 -25.45 3.67 1.24
C PRO A 101 -24.94 3.65 -0.20
N ILE A 102 -24.00 2.77 -0.49
CA ILE A 102 -23.45 2.53 -1.82
C ILE A 102 -23.26 1.03 -2.06
N ASN A 103 -23.85 0.51 -3.14
CA ASN A 103 -23.67 -0.87 -3.51
C ASN A 103 -22.34 -1.05 -4.26
N CYS A 104 -21.38 -1.67 -3.58
CA CYS A 104 -20.07 -2.01 -4.11
C CYS A 104 -19.86 -3.53 -4.23
N CYS A 105 -20.94 -4.31 -4.12
CA CYS A 105 -20.81 -5.75 -4.15
C CYS A 105 -20.30 -6.25 -5.50
N PRO A 106 -19.40 -7.25 -5.48
CA PRO A 106 -18.92 -7.84 -6.71
C PRO A 106 -20.08 -8.52 -7.46
N PRO A 107 -19.98 -8.68 -8.79
CA PRO A 107 -20.94 -9.47 -9.54
C PRO A 107 -20.94 -10.91 -9.02
N ALA A 108 -22.03 -11.64 -9.22
CA ALA A 108 -22.19 -13.02 -8.73
C ALA A 108 -20.94 -13.86 -9.07
N THR A 109 -20.35 -14.46 -8.03
CA THR A 109 -19.06 -15.10 -8.09
C THR A 109 -19.10 -16.46 -8.79
N ALA A 110 -17.99 -16.79 -9.46
CA ALA A 110 -17.62 -18.16 -9.77
C ALA A 110 -17.05 -18.87 -8.51
N ASN A 111 -16.77 -20.16 -8.60
CA ASN A 111 -16.13 -20.91 -7.51
C ASN A 111 -14.81 -20.24 -7.07
N ILE A 112 -14.61 -20.10 -5.76
CA ILE A 112 -13.34 -19.60 -5.19
C ILE A 112 -12.31 -20.71 -5.25
N GLU A 113 -11.14 -20.42 -5.84
CA GLU A 113 -10.04 -21.36 -6.00
C GLU A 113 -8.77 -20.84 -5.30
N ASP A 114 -7.93 -21.77 -4.85
CA ASP A 114 -6.64 -21.43 -4.26
C ASP A 114 -5.71 -20.83 -5.32
N TYR A 115 -5.06 -19.74 -4.97
CA TYR A 115 -4.13 -19.06 -5.88
C TYR A 115 -2.87 -19.91 -6.12
N VAL A 116 -2.54 -20.13 -7.40
CA VAL A 116 -1.30 -20.79 -7.83
C VAL A 116 -0.43 -19.79 -8.62
N PRO A 117 0.79 -19.47 -8.15
CA PRO A 117 1.70 -18.57 -8.86
C PRO A 117 2.10 -19.13 -10.23
N SER A 118 2.03 -18.29 -11.27
CA SER A 118 2.38 -18.65 -12.65
C SER A 118 3.45 -17.77 -13.30
N ALA A 119 4.00 -16.79 -12.56
CA ALA A 119 4.95 -15.83 -13.12
C ALA A 119 6.33 -16.46 -13.40
N THR A 120 6.79 -16.35 -14.64
CA THR A 120 8.11 -16.84 -15.09
C THR A 120 9.16 -15.73 -15.17
N THR A 121 8.74 -14.47 -15.18
CA THR A 121 9.63 -13.30 -15.36
C THR A 121 9.25 -12.20 -14.37
N VAL A 122 10.27 -11.50 -13.85
CA VAL A 122 10.09 -10.31 -13.01
C VAL A 122 9.70 -9.13 -13.88
N ARG A 123 8.66 -8.40 -13.47
CA ARG A 123 8.22 -7.16 -14.11
C ARG A 123 8.71 -5.95 -13.34
N THR A 124 9.19 -4.94 -14.05
CA THR A 124 9.71 -3.72 -13.46
C THR A 124 8.72 -2.59 -13.67
N ARG A 125 8.13 -2.11 -12.56
CA ARG A 125 7.30 -0.89 -12.57
C ARG A 125 8.18 0.32 -12.76
N ILE A 126 7.76 1.24 -13.63
CA ILE A 126 8.51 2.46 -13.92
C ILE A 126 7.93 3.66 -13.16
N ALA A 127 8.78 4.65 -12.91
CA ALA A 127 8.37 5.87 -12.24
C ALA A 127 7.52 6.72 -13.20
N ALA A 128 6.29 7.03 -12.79
CA ALA A 128 5.28 7.65 -13.64
C ALA A 128 5.70 9.00 -14.23
N GLN A 129 6.51 9.78 -13.52
CA GLN A 129 7.01 11.08 -13.99
C GLN A 129 7.96 10.97 -15.19
N SER A 130 8.52 9.79 -15.46
CA SER A 130 9.36 9.53 -16.64
C SER A 130 8.55 9.24 -17.91
N VAL A 131 7.23 9.08 -17.79
CA VAL A 131 6.34 8.72 -18.90
C VAL A 131 5.82 9.98 -19.58
N THR A 132 6.15 10.13 -20.87
CA THR A 132 5.60 11.19 -21.72
C THR A 132 4.30 10.73 -22.41
N VAL A 133 3.43 11.67 -22.76
CA VAL A 133 2.10 11.40 -23.35
C VAL A 133 2.13 10.84 -24.77
N ASP A 134 3.28 10.88 -25.42
CA ASP A 134 3.55 10.33 -26.75
C ASP A 134 4.33 9.01 -26.70
N SER A 135 4.70 8.54 -25.51
CA SER A 135 5.43 7.29 -25.35
C SER A 135 4.59 6.04 -25.69
N ASP A 136 5.28 4.99 -26.12
CA ASP A 136 4.68 3.65 -26.28
C ASP A 136 4.05 3.15 -24.96
N TYR A 137 4.71 3.41 -23.84
CA TYR A 137 4.20 3.05 -22.52
C TYR A 137 2.86 3.72 -22.21
N TYR A 138 2.75 5.03 -22.43
CA TYR A 138 1.50 5.76 -22.24
C TYR A 138 0.39 5.20 -23.12
N SER A 139 0.70 4.87 -24.37
CA SER A 139 -0.25 4.31 -25.32
C SER A 139 -0.77 2.95 -24.85
N ARG A 140 0.11 2.05 -24.38
CA ARG A 140 -0.27 0.74 -23.84
C ARG A 140 -1.11 0.85 -22.57
N TYR A 141 -0.71 1.71 -21.62
CA TYR A 141 -1.47 1.87 -20.38
C TYR A 141 -2.85 2.51 -20.62
N SER A 142 -2.90 3.55 -21.46
CA SER A 142 -4.16 4.19 -21.86
C SER A 142 -5.08 3.20 -22.56
N ALA A 143 -4.55 2.34 -23.44
CA ALA A 143 -5.32 1.29 -24.09
C ALA A 143 -5.88 0.27 -23.10
N ALA A 144 -5.09 -0.15 -22.10
CA ALA A 144 -5.54 -1.06 -21.05
C ALA A 144 -6.72 -0.47 -20.27
N ILE A 145 -6.60 0.77 -19.81
CA ILE A 145 -7.66 1.46 -19.06
C ILE A 145 -8.88 1.72 -19.94
N GLN A 146 -8.71 2.12 -21.20
CA GLN A 146 -9.82 2.31 -22.14
C GLN A 146 -10.59 1.01 -22.36
N LYS A 147 -9.90 -0.11 -22.60
CA LYS A 147 -10.53 -1.42 -22.74
C LYS A 147 -11.25 -1.83 -21.45
N MET A 148 -10.62 -1.61 -20.30
CA MET A 148 -11.21 -1.91 -18.98
C MET A 148 -12.50 -1.12 -18.72
N ARG A 149 -12.55 0.15 -19.12
CA ARG A 149 -13.76 0.99 -19.04
C ARG A 149 -14.86 0.55 -20.01
N ASN A 150 -14.49 0.01 -21.17
CA ASN A 150 -15.42 -0.43 -22.21
C ASN A 150 -16.01 -1.83 -21.99
N LEU A 151 -15.54 -2.57 -21.00
CA LEU A 151 -16.13 -3.86 -20.62
C LEU A 151 -17.58 -3.68 -20.16
N SER A 152 -18.37 -4.74 -20.24
CA SER A 152 -19.72 -4.76 -19.63
C SER A 152 -19.64 -4.36 -18.16
N PRO A 153 -20.58 -3.57 -17.61
CA PRO A 153 -20.61 -3.25 -16.18
C PRO A 153 -20.67 -4.49 -15.26
N ALA A 154 -21.18 -5.61 -15.76
CA ALA A 154 -21.23 -6.88 -15.03
C ALA A 154 -19.92 -7.70 -15.11
N ASP A 155 -18.97 -7.33 -15.97
CA ASP A 155 -17.67 -7.98 -16.03
C ASP A 155 -16.87 -7.59 -14.77
N PRO A 156 -16.39 -8.54 -13.96
CA PRO A 156 -15.64 -8.22 -12.74
C PRO A 156 -14.34 -7.43 -13.02
N ARG A 157 -13.84 -7.45 -14.26
CA ARG A 157 -12.67 -6.69 -14.70
C ARG A 157 -12.99 -5.26 -15.11
N ASN A 158 -14.27 -4.88 -15.22
CA ASN A 158 -14.65 -3.52 -15.60
C ASN A 158 -14.05 -2.49 -14.62
N PHE A 159 -13.69 -1.30 -15.13
CA PHE A 159 -13.03 -0.26 -14.34
C PHE A 159 -13.83 0.11 -13.07
N ARG A 160 -15.17 0.18 -13.16
CA ARG A 160 -16.02 0.42 -12.00
C ARG A 160 -16.01 -0.75 -11.03
N GLN A 161 -16.00 -1.99 -11.52
CA GLN A 161 -15.92 -3.17 -10.67
C GLN A 161 -14.58 -3.26 -9.94
N GLN A 162 -13.47 -2.88 -10.59
CA GLN A 162 -12.18 -2.76 -9.92
C GLN A 162 -12.22 -1.70 -8.80
N ALA A 163 -12.81 -0.52 -9.05
CA ALA A 163 -13.02 0.49 -8.00
C ALA A 163 -13.91 -0.03 -6.84
N ASN A 164 -14.96 -0.80 -7.16
CA ASN A 164 -15.85 -1.40 -6.18
C ASN A 164 -15.15 -2.43 -5.28
N VAL A 165 -14.07 -3.08 -5.74
CA VAL A 165 -13.24 -3.94 -4.88
C VAL A 165 -12.70 -3.15 -3.69
N HIS A 166 -12.16 -1.95 -3.91
CA HIS A 166 -11.73 -1.11 -2.79
C HIS A 166 -12.91 -0.76 -1.88
N CYS A 167 -14.00 -0.25 -2.46
CA CYS A 167 -15.18 0.14 -1.68
C CYS A 167 -15.72 -1.01 -0.78
N ALA A 168 -15.85 -2.22 -1.32
CA ALA A 168 -16.41 -3.33 -0.55
C ALA A 168 -15.55 -3.75 0.66
N TYR A 169 -14.21 -3.66 0.56
CA TYR A 169 -13.30 -4.07 1.63
C TYR A 169 -12.98 -2.96 2.64
N CYS A 170 -13.29 -1.71 2.29
CA CYS A 170 -12.81 -0.53 3.01
C CYS A 170 -13.92 0.37 3.54
N ASP A 171 -15.15 0.19 3.05
CA ASP A 171 -16.30 1.03 3.37
C ASP A 171 -17.46 0.19 3.93
N GLY A 172 -17.15 -0.98 4.51
CA GLY A 172 -18.12 -1.83 5.23
C GLY A 172 -18.96 -2.77 4.35
N GLY A 173 -18.50 -3.12 3.15
CA GLY A 173 -19.20 -4.07 2.28
C GLY A 173 -19.13 -5.53 2.72
N TYR A 174 -18.24 -5.88 3.67
CA TYR A 174 -18.12 -7.23 4.23
C TYR A 174 -18.13 -7.23 5.75
N THR A 175 -18.65 -8.33 6.31
CA THR A 175 -18.53 -8.67 7.74
C THR A 175 -17.50 -9.76 7.96
N GLN A 176 -17.09 -9.98 9.21
CA GLN A 176 -16.19 -11.09 9.53
C GLN A 176 -16.92 -12.43 9.44
N LYS A 177 -16.29 -13.39 8.78
CA LYS A 177 -16.78 -14.77 8.65
C LYS A 177 -17.03 -15.37 10.04
N GLY A 178 -18.28 -15.77 10.29
CA GLY A 178 -18.71 -16.33 11.58
C GLY A 178 -19.09 -15.29 12.63
N ASN A 179 -19.02 -13.99 12.33
CA ASN A 179 -19.50 -12.91 13.19
C ASN A 179 -20.01 -11.72 12.35
N SER A 180 -21.29 -11.76 11.98
CA SER A 180 -21.95 -10.71 11.18
C SER A 180 -22.12 -9.36 11.88
N ASN A 181 -21.81 -9.28 13.18
CA ASN A 181 -21.88 -8.02 13.93
C ASN A 181 -20.59 -7.19 13.84
N LEU A 182 -19.53 -7.77 13.27
CA LEU A 182 -18.25 -7.08 13.11
C LEU A 182 -17.97 -6.88 11.62
N LEU A 183 -17.66 -5.64 11.24
CA LEU A 183 -17.18 -5.34 9.90
C LEU A 183 -15.79 -5.93 9.69
N TYR A 184 -15.53 -6.31 8.44
CA TYR A 184 -14.20 -6.66 7.98
C TYR A 184 -13.57 -5.43 7.33
N GLU A 185 -12.45 -4.96 7.88
CA GLU A 185 -11.75 -3.77 7.41
C GLU A 185 -10.27 -4.09 7.16
N ILE A 186 -9.76 -3.60 6.04
CA ILE A 186 -8.36 -3.82 5.64
C ILE A 186 -7.45 -2.65 6.00
N HIS A 187 -8.03 -1.47 6.25
CA HIS A 187 -7.34 -0.28 6.74
C HIS A 187 -7.04 -0.35 8.23
N SER A 188 -6.25 0.63 8.71
CA SER A 188 -5.88 0.83 10.13
C SER A 188 -5.30 -0.41 10.83
N SER A 189 -4.74 -1.36 10.07
CA SER A 189 -4.15 -2.60 10.58
C SER A 189 -3.05 -3.14 9.68
N TRP A 190 -2.37 -4.20 10.15
CA TRP A 190 -1.36 -4.94 9.39
C TRP A 190 -1.83 -5.54 8.05
N LEU A 191 -3.14 -5.52 7.76
CA LEU A 191 -3.69 -6.02 6.50
C LEU A 191 -3.54 -5.02 5.36
N PHE A 192 -3.29 -3.74 5.67
CA PHE A 192 -3.19 -2.66 4.68
C PHE A 192 -2.23 -3.02 3.54
N PHE A 193 -0.97 -3.31 3.85
CA PHE A 193 0.05 -3.63 2.85
C PHE A 193 -0.21 -4.91 2.04
N PRO A 194 -0.45 -6.09 2.66
CA PRO A 194 -0.66 -7.32 1.90
C PRO A 194 -1.94 -7.28 1.07
N TRP A 195 -3.03 -6.68 1.55
CA TRP A 195 -4.27 -6.56 0.78
C TRP A 195 -4.07 -5.67 -0.46
N HIS A 196 -3.50 -4.47 -0.30
CA HIS A 196 -3.24 -3.57 -1.43
C HIS A 196 -2.25 -4.17 -2.43
N ARG A 197 -1.27 -4.96 -1.96
CA ARG A 197 -0.37 -5.71 -2.85
C ARG A 197 -1.15 -6.67 -3.75
N TRP A 198 -2.10 -7.42 -3.20
CA TRP A 198 -2.94 -8.33 -3.99
C TRP A 198 -3.90 -7.60 -4.91
N TYR A 199 -4.50 -6.51 -4.45
CA TYR A 199 -5.39 -5.69 -5.28
C TYR A 199 -4.65 -5.16 -6.52
N VAL A 200 -3.49 -4.53 -6.31
CA VAL A 200 -2.68 -4.00 -7.42
C VAL A 200 -2.09 -5.12 -8.28
N TYR A 201 -1.77 -6.28 -7.70
CA TYR A 201 -1.30 -7.45 -8.46
C TYR A 201 -2.34 -7.90 -9.49
N PHE A 202 -3.59 -8.13 -9.07
CA PHE A 202 -4.64 -8.57 -10.00
C PHE A 202 -5.07 -7.46 -10.95
N PHE A 203 -5.07 -6.19 -10.52
CA PHE A 203 -5.31 -5.07 -11.43
C PHE A 203 -4.28 -5.03 -12.57
N GLU A 204 -2.99 -5.21 -12.25
CA GLU A 204 -1.92 -5.30 -13.25
C GLU A 204 -2.11 -6.50 -14.20
N LYS A 205 -2.51 -7.66 -13.67
CA LYS A 205 -2.84 -8.84 -14.48
C LYS A 205 -4.03 -8.63 -15.41
N ILE A 206 -5.04 -7.90 -14.97
CA ILE A 206 -6.19 -7.53 -15.81
C ILE A 206 -5.74 -6.60 -16.93
N CYS A 207 -4.92 -5.60 -16.64
CA CYS A 207 -4.34 -4.74 -17.67
C CYS A 207 -3.60 -5.58 -18.73
N GLN A 208 -2.68 -6.46 -18.32
CA GLN A 208 -1.95 -7.39 -19.21
C GLN A 208 -2.89 -8.20 -20.09
N ASN A 209 -3.93 -8.80 -19.49
CA ASN A 209 -4.93 -9.59 -20.20
C ASN A 209 -5.71 -8.78 -21.23
N LEU A 210 -6.07 -7.53 -20.93
CA LEU A 210 -6.88 -6.72 -21.83
C LEU A 210 -6.11 -6.24 -23.05
N ILE A 211 -4.79 -6.04 -22.94
CA ILE A 211 -3.95 -5.59 -24.06
C ILE A 211 -3.10 -6.68 -24.69
N ASP A 212 -3.27 -7.93 -24.25
CA ASP A 212 -2.48 -9.08 -24.72
C ASP A 212 -0.95 -8.85 -24.60
N ASP A 213 -0.52 -8.19 -23.52
CA ASP A 213 0.89 -7.87 -23.22
C ASP A 213 1.22 -8.38 -21.81
N ASP A 214 1.85 -9.55 -21.72
CA ASP A 214 2.27 -10.15 -20.45
C ASP A 214 3.51 -9.48 -19.84
N THR A 215 4.15 -8.55 -20.55
CA THR A 215 5.30 -7.76 -20.10
C THR A 215 4.89 -6.45 -19.43
N PHE A 216 3.64 -6.00 -19.63
CA PHE A 216 3.12 -4.77 -19.04
C PHE A 216 3.23 -4.78 -17.50
N ALA A 217 3.75 -3.70 -16.94
CA ALA A 217 3.81 -3.44 -15.50
C ALA A 217 3.15 -2.09 -15.22
N LEU A 218 2.44 -1.96 -14.11
CA LEU A 218 1.87 -0.65 -13.73
C LEU A 218 2.98 0.37 -13.43
N PRO A 219 2.75 1.66 -13.67
CA PRO A 219 3.67 2.68 -13.20
C PRO A 219 3.47 2.88 -11.69
N PHE A 220 4.43 3.52 -11.03
CA PHE A 220 4.25 4.01 -9.67
C PHE A 220 4.51 5.51 -9.61
N TRP A 221 3.73 6.22 -8.79
CA TRP A 221 3.98 7.64 -8.53
C TRP A 221 5.11 7.76 -7.52
N ASN A 222 6.27 8.23 -7.97
CA ASN A 222 7.51 8.32 -7.19
C ASN A 222 7.58 9.63 -6.38
N TRP A 223 6.58 9.88 -5.53
CA TRP A 223 6.48 11.11 -4.73
C TRP A 223 7.52 11.20 -3.60
N ASP A 224 8.31 10.16 -3.38
CA ASP A 224 9.46 10.16 -2.48
C ASP A 224 10.75 10.69 -3.13
N ALA A 225 10.73 10.99 -4.44
CA ALA A 225 11.79 11.71 -5.13
C ALA A 225 11.31 13.09 -5.63
N PRO A 226 12.12 14.16 -5.56
CA PRO A 226 11.70 15.52 -5.92
C PRO A 226 11.04 15.64 -7.30
N GLU A 227 11.59 14.98 -8.32
CA GLU A 227 11.07 15.01 -9.69
C GLU A 227 9.71 14.33 -9.85
N GLY A 228 9.31 13.50 -8.89
CA GLY A 228 8.02 12.80 -8.87
C GLY A 228 6.99 13.44 -7.92
N MET A 229 7.27 14.59 -7.29
CA MET A 229 6.35 15.20 -6.33
C MET A 229 5.21 16.01 -6.97
N GLN A 230 5.18 16.16 -8.29
CA GLN A 230 4.00 16.66 -9.01
C GLN A 230 3.21 15.48 -9.56
N ILE A 231 1.90 15.63 -9.73
CA ILE A 231 1.10 14.58 -10.39
C ILE A 231 1.67 14.34 -11.81
N PRO A 232 1.97 13.07 -12.18
CA PRO A 232 2.58 12.77 -13.47
C PRO A 232 1.75 13.28 -14.66
N PRO A 233 2.38 13.87 -15.70
CA PRO A 233 1.67 14.44 -16.85
C PRO A 233 0.67 13.47 -17.50
N MET A 234 1.01 12.18 -17.59
CA MET A 234 0.11 11.15 -18.16
C MET A 234 -1.28 11.09 -17.54
N TYR A 235 -1.47 11.58 -16.30
CA TYR A 235 -2.78 11.63 -15.66
C TYR A 235 -3.52 12.95 -15.92
N ASN A 236 -2.85 14.04 -16.28
CA ASN A 236 -3.45 15.38 -16.31
C ASN A 236 -3.26 16.16 -17.63
N SER A 237 -2.58 15.60 -18.63
CA SER A 237 -2.25 16.34 -19.86
C SER A 237 -3.42 16.56 -20.82
N VAL A 238 -4.39 15.63 -20.90
CA VAL A 238 -5.51 15.72 -21.85
C VAL A 238 -6.79 15.18 -21.21
N VAL A 239 -7.86 15.99 -21.19
CA VAL A 239 -9.16 15.65 -20.58
C VAL A 239 -9.86 14.44 -21.22
N THR A 240 -9.52 14.12 -22.47
CA THR A 240 -10.04 12.94 -23.18
C THR A 240 -9.23 11.67 -22.91
N SER A 241 -8.15 11.75 -22.12
CA SER A 241 -7.34 10.58 -21.78
C SER A 241 -8.15 9.60 -20.92
N PRO A 242 -8.04 8.28 -21.15
CA PRO A 242 -8.64 7.27 -20.26
C PRO A 242 -8.08 7.32 -18.82
N LEU A 243 -6.89 7.91 -18.65
CA LEU A 243 -6.18 8.07 -17.38
C LEU A 243 -6.55 9.38 -16.63
N TYR A 244 -7.30 10.27 -17.28
CA TYR A 244 -7.79 11.50 -16.68
C TYR A 244 -8.95 11.23 -15.71
N ASP A 245 -9.05 12.06 -14.68
CA ASP A 245 -10.17 12.09 -13.76
C ASP A 245 -10.51 13.55 -13.45
N CYS A 246 -11.75 13.96 -13.73
CA CYS A 246 -12.23 15.33 -13.52
C CYS A 246 -12.57 15.65 -12.06
N LEU A 247 -12.60 14.64 -11.17
CA LEU A 247 -12.95 14.80 -9.77
C LEU A 247 -11.72 15.07 -8.87
N ARG A 248 -10.55 15.35 -9.46
CA ARG A 248 -9.36 15.78 -8.72
C ARG A 248 -9.48 17.24 -8.29
N ASN A 249 -8.85 17.60 -7.17
CA ASN A 249 -8.73 18.99 -6.76
C ASN A 249 -7.89 19.77 -7.80
N PRO A 250 -8.46 20.77 -8.50
CA PRO A 250 -7.73 21.53 -9.51
C PRO A 250 -6.56 22.33 -8.95
N ASP A 251 -6.63 22.74 -7.67
CA ASP A 251 -5.57 23.54 -7.02
C ASP A 251 -4.32 22.70 -6.71
N HIS A 252 -4.45 21.36 -6.72
CA HIS A 252 -3.35 20.42 -6.47
C HIS A 252 -2.75 19.85 -7.77
N LEU A 253 -3.20 20.31 -8.94
CA LEU A 253 -2.62 19.95 -10.23
C LEU A 253 -1.33 20.75 -10.48
N PRO A 254 -0.45 20.32 -11.41
CA PRO A 254 0.81 21.02 -11.67
C PRO A 254 0.53 22.48 -12.05
N PRO A 255 1.35 23.44 -11.57
CA PRO A 255 2.69 23.25 -11.00
C PRO A 255 2.75 22.91 -9.50
N SER A 256 1.62 22.65 -8.83
CA SER A 256 1.60 22.31 -7.41
C SER A 256 2.40 21.03 -7.09
N VAL A 257 3.19 21.10 -6.02
CA VAL A 257 3.92 19.97 -5.43
C VAL A 257 3.00 19.33 -4.39
N ILE A 258 2.88 17.99 -4.39
CA ILE A 258 2.08 17.25 -3.41
C ILE A 258 2.47 17.65 -1.99
N ASN A 259 1.51 17.77 -1.09
CA ASN A 259 1.78 17.90 0.33
C ASN A 259 1.54 16.54 1.02
N LEU A 260 2.60 15.86 1.45
CA LEU A 260 2.50 14.55 2.12
C LEU A 260 1.97 14.62 3.56
N ASP A 261 1.80 15.82 4.11
CA ASP A 261 1.25 16.09 5.45
C ASP A 261 0.04 17.04 5.33
N TRP A 262 -0.82 16.79 4.35
CA TRP A 262 -1.98 17.63 4.07
C TRP A 262 -3.12 17.39 5.09
N SER A 263 -3.68 18.47 5.64
CA SER A 263 -4.67 18.41 6.73
C SER A 263 -5.90 19.29 6.48
N ASN A 264 -6.55 19.16 5.31
CA ASN A 264 -7.74 19.92 4.88
C ASN A 264 -7.57 21.45 4.68
N ASP A 265 -6.48 22.04 5.17
CA ASP A 265 -6.16 23.46 4.99
C ASP A 265 -5.01 23.63 3.97
N ASP A 266 -5.31 24.31 2.85
CA ASP A 266 -4.31 24.63 1.84
C ASP A 266 -3.52 25.87 2.24
N VAL A 267 -2.34 25.64 2.82
CA VAL A 267 -1.34 26.69 3.05
C VAL A 267 -0.43 26.77 1.82
N THR A 268 -0.33 27.95 1.22
CA THR A 268 0.63 28.17 0.11
C THR A 268 2.06 28.13 0.65
N VAL A 269 2.81 27.10 0.26
CA VAL A 269 4.23 26.92 0.59
C VAL A 269 5.05 27.02 -0.69
N ASP A 270 6.24 27.62 -0.60
CA ASP A 270 7.19 27.64 -1.70
C ASP A 270 7.54 26.19 -2.14
N PRO A 271 7.54 25.87 -3.45
CA PRO A 271 7.76 24.49 -3.93
C PRO A 271 9.04 23.84 -3.41
N ASP A 272 10.15 24.57 -3.33
CA ASP A 272 11.44 24.03 -2.85
C ASP A 272 11.40 23.74 -1.35
N VAL A 273 10.57 24.48 -0.61
CA VAL A 273 10.31 24.23 0.81
C VAL A 273 9.40 23.01 0.97
N GLN A 274 8.33 22.91 0.17
CA GLN A 274 7.42 21.76 0.21
C GLN A 274 8.16 20.45 -0.10
N ILE A 275 9.07 20.44 -1.09
CA ILE A 275 9.91 19.28 -1.39
C ILE A 275 10.72 18.84 -0.16
N LYS A 276 11.30 19.78 0.59
CA LYS A 276 12.05 19.46 1.82
C LYS A 276 11.15 18.89 2.91
N TYR A 277 9.93 19.41 3.06
CA TYR A 277 8.95 18.86 3.99
C TYR A 277 8.56 17.44 3.61
N ASN A 278 8.24 17.18 2.35
CA ASN A 278 7.92 15.84 1.87
C ASN A 278 9.07 14.85 2.13
N LEU A 279 10.31 15.21 1.84
CA LEU A 279 11.48 14.37 2.13
C LEU A 279 11.64 14.08 3.64
N ALA A 280 11.36 15.07 4.49
CA ALA A 280 11.38 14.90 5.94
C ALA A 280 10.25 13.97 6.43
N ILE A 281 9.04 14.09 5.86
CA ILE A 281 7.92 13.19 6.11
C ILE A 281 8.29 11.76 5.71
N MET A 282 8.87 11.55 4.52
CA MET A 282 9.30 10.23 4.08
C MET A 282 10.37 9.63 4.98
N HIS A 283 11.37 10.41 5.38
CA HIS A 283 12.36 9.96 6.35
C HIS A 283 11.70 9.60 7.70
N SER A 284 10.68 10.35 8.10
CA SER A 284 9.94 10.07 9.33
C SER A 284 9.17 8.76 9.26
N GLN A 285 8.29 8.63 8.25
CA GLN A 285 7.42 7.48 8.03
C GLN A 285 8.20 6.20 7.75
N MET A 286 9.32 6.27 7.01
CA MET A 286 10.07 5.07 6.61
C MET A 286 11.19 4.68 7.57
N ILE A 287 11.69 5.60 8.40
CA ILE A 287 12.89 5.37 9.22
C ILE A 287 12.66 5.69 10.70
N THR A 288 12.31 6.94 11.03
CA THR A 288 12.37 7.37 12.44
C THR A 288 11.16 6.97 13.26
N GLN A 289 9.99 6.81 12.64
CA GLN A 289 8.76 6.37 13.30
C GLN A 289 8.49 4.88 13.10
N SER A 290 8.99 4.26 12.04
CA SER A 290 8.78 2.85 11.71
C SER A 290 9.86 1.92 12.27
N LYS A 291 9.99 1.87 13.60
CA LYS A 291 11.07 1.13 14.28
C LYS A 291 10.77 -0.36 14.43
N THR A 292 9.50 -0.73 14.46
CA THR A 292 9.02 -2.10 14.59
C THR A 292 8.05 -2.47 13.46
N PRO A 293 7.78 -3.77 13.24
CA PRO A 293 6.76 -4.17 12.29
C PRO A 293 5.38 -3.58 12.59
N THR A 294 5.01 -3.43 13.86
CA THR A 294 3.73 -2.82 14.24
C THR A 294 3.71 -1.33 13.91
N ASP A 295 4.81 -0.61 14.16
CA ASP A 295 4.90 0.82 13.82
C ASP A 295 4.76 1.07 12.31
N PHE A 296 5.25 0.14 11.48
CA PHE A 296 5.22 0.27 10.02
C PHE A 296 3.96 -0.29 9.38
N PHE A 297 3.58 -1.52 9.74
CA PHE A 297 2.46 -2.23 9.11
C PHE A 297 1.12 -1.92 9.77
N GLY A 298 1.12 -1.49 11.04
CA GLY A 298 -0.08 -1.30 11.85
C GLY A 298 -0.33 -2.43 12.86
N ASN A 299 -1.34 -2.23 13.70
CA ASN A 299 -1.70 -3.17 14.75
C ASN A 299 -2.22 -4.51 14.19
N PRO A 300 -2.00 -5.62 14.90
CA PRO A 300 -2.60 -6.89 14.55
C PRO A 300 -4.13 -6.84 14.54
N TYR A 301 -4.73 -7.38 13.49
CA TYR A 301 -6.18 -7.54 13.34
C TYR A 301 -6.52 -9.02 13.12
N ARG A 302 -7.38 -9.55 14.00
CA ARG A 302 -7.74 -10.97 14.13
C ARG A 302 -9.26 -11.14 14.16
N ALA A 303 -9.73 -12.37 13.95
CA ALA A 303 -11.16 -12.63 14.01
C ALA A 303 -11.72 -12.32 15.40
N GLY A 304 -12.80 -11.54 15.46
CA GLY A 304 -13.39 -11.03 16.68
C GLY A 304 -12.92 -9.64 17.10
N ASP A 305 -11.88 -9.09 16.48
CA ASP A 305 -11.44 -7.72 16.75
C ASP A 305 -12.40 -6.73 16.07
N ASP A 306 -12.71 -5.62 16.74
CA ASP A 306 -13.46 -4.50 16.17
C ASP A 306 -12.48 -3.38 15.79
N ILE A 307 -12.39 -3.08 14.49
CA ILE A 307 -11.42 -2.09 13.98
C ILE A 307 -11.67 -0.69 14.56
N THR A 308 -12.92 -0.34 14.88
CA THR A 308 -13.26 0.96 15.47
C THR A 308 -12.71 1.14 16.88
N THR A 309 -12.39 0.02 17.55
CA THR A 309 -11.76 0.01 18.88
C THR A 309 -10.24 -0.08 18.82
N LEU A 310 -9.67 -0.33 17.62
CA LEU A 310 -8.23 -0.35 17.37
C LEU A 310 -7.69 1.02 16.94
N GLU A 311 -8.56 1.92 16.46
CA GLU A 311 -8.22 3.33 16.21
C GLU A 311 -8.10 4.10 17.53
N GLY A 312 -6.93 3.99 18.16
CA GLY A 312 -6.66 4.69 19.42
C GLY A 312 -5.38 4.29 20.17
N ALA A 313 -4.43 3.61 19.52
CA ALA A 313 -3.14 3.23 20.11
C ALA A 313 -1.96 3.77 19.31
#